data_AF-A0A2A9NVS7-F1
#
_entry.id   AF-A0A2A9NVS7-F1
#
_cell.length_a   1.000
_cell.length_b   1.000
_cell.length_c   1.000
_cell.angle_alpha   90.00
_cell.angle_beta   90.00
_cell.angle_gamma   90.00
#
_symmetry.space_group_name_H-M   'P 1'
#
loop_
_entity.id
_entity.type
_entity.pdbx_description
1 polymer ?
#
loop_
_entity_poly.entity_id
_entity_poly.type
_entity_poly.pdbx_seq_one_letter_code
_entity_poly.pdbx_strand_id
1 'polypeptide(L)'
;MLVHRCSSFYKTALEVDPISKVFYVSLTTESRIPERKISDLVPAEQTAQPAIKIMRRTPLDRKLKSHSQANSVIGDEGDLSDVEPSEAGSLGGKST
;
A
#
# COMPACT_ATOMS: atom_id res chain seq x y z
N MET A 1 9.57 -13.05 10.86
CA MET A 1 9.10 -14.47 10.84
C MET A 1 8.70 -14.99 9.47
N LEU A 2 7.89 -14.27 8.66
CA LEU A 2 7.41 -14.78 7.36
C LEU A 2 8.54 -15.12 6.38
N VAL A 3 9.45 -14.18 6.12
CA VAL A 3 10.58 -14.38 5.17
C VAL A 3 11.45 -15.58 5.54
N HIS A 4 11.71 -15.81 6.82
CA HIS A 4 12.46 -16.98 7.29
C HIS A 4 11.73 -18.31 6.97
N ARG A 5 10.40 -18.35 7.16
CA ARG A 5 9.60 -19.53 6.81
C ARG A 5 9.61 -19.78 5.31
N CYS A 6 9.42 -18.72 4.51
CA CYS A 6 9.49 -18.82 3.06
C CYS A 6 10.87 -19.32 2.61
N SER A 7 11.96 -18.71 3.11
CA SER A 7 13.32 -19.13 2.75
C SER A 7 13.58 -20.60 3.08
N SER A 8 13.12 -21.06 4.26
CA SER A 8 13.26 -22.46 4.68
C SER A 8 12.44 -23.42 3.82
N PHE A 9 11.25 -23.00 3.36
CA PHE A 9 10.36 -23.80 2.51
C PHE A 9 10.90 -23.95 1.10
N TYR A 10 11.40 -22.85 0.51
CA TYR A 10 12.01 -22.82 -0.82
C TYR A 10 13.49 -23.26 -0.83
N LYS A 11 14.06 -23.55 0.35
CA LYS A 11 15.46 -23.97 0.54
C LYS A 11 16.49 -22.93 0.06
N THR A 12 16.14 -21.64 0.13
CA THR A 12 17.06 -20.53 -0.14
C THR A 12 17.86 -20.16 1.09
N ALA A 13 19.01 -19.52 0.89
CA ALA A 13 19.78 -18.92 1.98
C ALA A 13 19.22 -17.53 2.30
N LEU A 14 19.07 -17.24 3.60
CA LEU A 14 18.60 -15.96 4.11
C LEU A 14 19.62 -15.36 5.05
N GLU A 15 20.11 -14.18 4.70
CA GLU A 15 20.97 -13.36 5.55
C GLU A 15 20.19 -12.14 6.04
N VAL A 16 20.35 -11.81 7.32
CA VAL A 16 19.68 -10.67 7.94
C VAL A 16 20.74 -9.76 8.51
N ASP A 17 20.83 -8.53 8.01
CA ASP A 17 21.71 -7.53 8.62
C ASP A 17 21.14 -7.14 9.99
N PRO A 18 21.87 -7.39 11.10
CA PRO A 18 21.38 -7.08 12.44
C PRO A 18 21.19 -5.58 12.67
N ILE A 19 21.84 -4.71 11.91
CA ILE A 19 21.78 -3.24 12.08
C ILE A 19 20.63 -2.65 11.26
N SER A 20 20.63 -2.84 9.93
CA SER A 20 19.60 -2.27 9.06
C SER A 20 18.29 -3.07 9.03
N LYS A 21 18.30 -4.31 9.54
CA LYS A 21 17.19 -5.27 9.45
C LYS A 21 16.77 -5.58 8.01
N VAL A 22 17.65 -5.35 7.04
CA VAL A 22 17.47 -5.75 5.64
C VAL A 22 17.69 -7.25 5.50
N PHE A 23 16.88 -7.87 4.63
CA PHE A 23 16.95 -9.28 4.31
C PHE A 23 17.58 -9.46 2.92
N TYR A 24 18.56 -10.35 2.83
CA TYR A 24 19.17 -10.78 1.58
C TYR A 24 18.86 -12.26 1.36
N VAL A 25 18.29 -12.58 0.21
CA VAL A 25 17.93 -13.96 -0.16
C VAL A 25 18.75 -14.37 -1.37
N SER A 26 19.45 -15.49 -1.27
CA SER A 26 20.26 -16.05 -2.36
C SER A 26 19.85 -17.50 -2.67
N LEU A 27 19.97 -17.86 -3.95
CA LEU A 27 19.72 -19.22 -4.41
C LEU A 27 20.90 -20.13 -4.03
N THR A 28 20.58 -21.37 -3.69
CA THR A 28 21.51 -22.45 -3.35
C THR A 28 21.26 -23.64 -4.28
N THR A 29 22.14 -24.65 -4.25
CA THR A 29 21.92 -25.90 -5.00
C THR A 29 20.69 -26.68 -4.53
N GLU A 30 20.29 -26.49 -3.27
CA GLU A 30 19.11 -27.13 -2.68
C GLU A 30 17.81 -26.39 -2.97
N SER A 31 17.89 -25.18 -3.55
CA SER A 31 16.74 -24.33 -3.82
C SER A 31 15.81 -24.99 -4.83
N ARG A 32 14.52 -25.05 -4.49
CA ARG A 32 13.54 -25.77 -5.32
C ARG A 32 12.16 -25.12 -5.30
N ILE A 33 11.43 -25.33 -6.39
CA ILE A 33 10.02 -24.98 -6.47
C ILE A 33 9.22 -26.08 -5.74
N PRO A 34 8.41 -25.73 -4.73
CA PRO A 34 7.54 -26.67 -4.04
C PRO A 34 6.48 -27.27 -4.97
N GLU A 35 6.06 -28.50 -4.69
CA GLU A 35 5.06 -29.23 -5.48
C GLU A 35 3.69 -28.54 -5.51
N ARG A 36 3.33 -27.82 -4.43
CA ARG A 36 2.14 -26.99 -4.34
C ARG A 36 2.51 -25.57 -4.00
N LYS A 37 2.03 -24.63 -4.81
CA LYS A 37 2.16 -23.19 -4.57
C LYS A 37 0.94 -22.69 -3.82
N ILE A 38 1.10 -21.57 -3.12
CA ILE A 38 -0.01 -20.92 -2.41
C ILE A 38 -1.14 -20.53 -3.39
N SER A 39 -0.78 -20.17 -4.64
CA SER A 39 -1.74 -19.92 -5.72
C SER A 39 -2.67 -21.09 -6.01
N ASP A 40 -2.25 -22.32 -5.71
CA ASP A 40 -2.99 -23.53 -6.03
C ASP A 40 -4.01 -23.86 -4.92
N LEU A 41 -3.86 -23.25 -3.74
CA LEU A 41 -4.73 -23.44 -2.58
C LEU A 41 -5.85 -22.41 -2.53
N VAL A 42 -5.74 -21.33 -3.28
CA VAL A 42 -6.73 -20.25 -3.32
C VAL A 42 -7.46 -20.34 -4.65
N PRO A 43 -8.81 -20.25 -4.67
CA PRO A 43 -9.55 -20.15 -5.91
C PRO A 43 -9.01 -19.02 -6.79
N ALA A 44 -9.04 -19.20 -8.11
CA ALA A 44 -8.62 -18.14 -9.02
C ALA A 44 -9.37 -16.84 -8.70
N GLU A 45 -8.62 -15.76 -8.44
CA GLU A 45 -9.20 -14.46 -8.11
C GLU A 45 -10.07 -14.01 -9.29
N GLN A 46 -11.39 -13.88 -9.07
CA GLN A 46 -12.35 -13.53 -10.13
C GLN A 46 -12.17 -12.09 -10.64
N THR A 47 -11.47 -11.25 -9.88
CA THR A 47 -11.23 -9.85 -10.20
C THR A 47 -9.74 -9.54 -10.06
N ALA A 48 -9.10 -9.11 -11.16
CA ALA A 48 -7.77 -8.55 -11.07
C ALA A 48 -7.84 -7.23 -10.28
N GLN A 49 -7.13 -7.13 -9.16
CA GLN A 49 -7.08 -5.86 -8.42
C GLN A 49 -6.57 -4.75 -9.35
N PRO A 50 -7.19 -3.55 -9.34
CA PRO A 50 -6.77 -2.48 -10.22
C PRO A 50 -5.30 -2.17 -9.96
N ALA A 51 -4.49 -2.21 -11.02
CA ALA A 51 -3.09 -1.85 -10.96
C ALA A 51 -2.96 -0.32 -10.81
N ILE A 52 -3.23 0.19 -9.61
CA ILE A 52 -3.00 1.59 -9.28
C ILE A 52 -1.48 1.77 -9.11
N LYS A 53 -0.87 2.61 -9.95
CA LYS A 53 0.55 2.94 -9.85
C LYS A 53 0.80 3.82 -8.63
N ILE A 54 1.03 3.21 -7.47
CA ILE A 54 1.44 3.92 -6.26
C ILE A 54 2.94 4.22 -6.40
N MET A 55 3.28 5.49 -6.64
CA MET A 55 4.67 5.96 -6.68
C MET A 55 5.35 5.66 -5.35
N ARG A 56 6.58 5.12 -5.38
CA ARG A 56 7.37 4.89 -4.16
C ARG A 56 7.62 6.21 -3.46
N ARG A 57 7.12 6.33 -2.22
CA ARG A 57 7.38 7.50 -1.38
C ARG A 57 8.81 7.46 -0.89
N THR A 58 9.58 8.50 -1.20
CA THR A 58 10.92 8.71 -0.68
C THR A 58 10.86 9.06 0.82
N PRO A 59 11.96 8.92 1.58
CA PRO A 59 12.00 9.37 2.97
C PRO A 59 11.69 10.87 3.12
N LEU A 60 11.96 11.69 2.10
CA LEU A 60 11.62 13.11 2.06
C LEU A 60 10.10 13.32 1.99
N ASP A 61 9.41 12.54 1.15
CA ASP A 61 7.94 12.59 1.00
C ASP A 61 7.18 12.23 2.28
N ARG A 62 7.81 11.45 3.17
CA ARG A 62 7.22 11.08 4.47
C ARG A 62 7.26 12.21 5.49
N LYS A 63 8.22 13.15 5.38
CA LYS A 63 8.35 14.30 6.29
C LYS A 63 7.42 15.47 5.93
N LEU A 64 6.98 15.55 4.67
CA LEU A 64 6.22 16.67 4.14
C LEU A 64 4.70 16.56 4.30
N LYS A 65 4.17 15.41 4.75
CA LYS A 65 2.72 15.20 4.91
C LYS A 65 2.22 15.51 6.31
N SER A 66 2.24 16.79 6.67
CA SER A 66 1.19 17.33 7.56
C SER A 66 0.05 17.82 6.68
N HIS A 67 -1.16 17.29 6.87
CA HIS A 67 -2.40 17.75 6.22
C HIS A 67 -2.69 17.20 4.81
N SER A 68 -3.00 15.91 4.73
CA SER A 68 -3.88 15.39 3.67
C SER A 68 -5.07 14.76 4.38
N GLN A 69 -6.11 15.56 4.58
CA GLN A 69 -7.45 15.07 4.94
C GLN A 69 -7.95 14.24 3.75
N ALA A 70 -8.14 12.95 3.96
CA ALA A 70 -8.84 12.11 3.01
C ALA A 70 -10.33 12.23 3.36
N ASN A 71 -11.06 13.12 2.66
CA ASN A 71 -12.52 13.05 2.66
C ASN A 71 -12.91 11.79 1.89
N SER A 72 -13.02 10.68 2.62
CA SER A 72 -13.70 9.48 2.17
C SER A 72 -15.16 9.84 1.92
N VAL A 73 -15.59 9.68 0.66
CA VAL A 73 -16.98 9.77 0.23
C VAL A 73 -17.77 8.70 1.00
N ILE A 74 -18.55 9.12 2.01
CA ILE A 74 -19.65 8.34 2.55
C ILE A 74 -20.85 8.63 1.65
N GLY A 75 -21.27 7.61 0.90
CA GLY A 75 -22.50 7.66 0.15
C GLY A 75 -23.68 7.32 1.05
N ASP A 76 -24.69 8.19 0.98
CA ASP A 76 -26.12 8.03 1.31
C ASP A 76 -26.41 7.70 2.80
N GLU A 77 -27.29 8.38 3.53
CA GLU A 77 -28.66 8.74 3.20
C GLU A 77 -29.26 9.68 4.27
N GLY A 78 -30.19 10.56 3.88
CA GLY A 78 -31.12 11.22 4.81
C GLY A 78 -31.14 12.75 4.76
N ASP A 79 -32.04 13.26 3.92
CA ASP A 79 -32.69 14.58 3.96
C ASP A 79 -32.84 15.14 5.39
N LEU A 80 -32.57 16.44 5.59
CA LEU A 80 -33.33 17.38 6.43
C LEU A 80 -32.67 18.78 6.53
N SER A 81 -33.34 19.74 5.88
CA SER A 81 -33.55 21.16 6.23
C SER A 81 -32.40 22.18 6.23
N ASP A 82 -32.40 22.99 5.15
CA ASP A 82 -32.41 24.46 5.12
C ASP A 82 -32.18 25.25 6.43
N VAL A 83 -31.06 25.97 6.49
CA VAL A 83 -30.90 27.25 7.20
C VAL A 83 -30.09 28.19 6.30
N GLU A 84 -30.68 29.35 6.06
CA GLU A 84 -30.36 30.48 5.16
C GLU A 84 -28.90 31.04 5.13
N PRO A 85 -28.58 31.92 4.15
CA PRO A 85 -27.25 32.19 3.63
C PRO A 85 -26.47 33.20 4.47
N SER A 86 -25.15 33.01 4.56
CA SER A 86 -24.24 34.04 5.06
C SER A 86 -23.44 34.67 3.92
N GLU A 87 -23.56 35.98 3.86
CA GLU A 87 -23.08 36.88 2.83
C GLU A 87 -21.55 37.05 2.83
N ALA A 88 -20.99 37.17 1.63
CA ALA A 88 -19.80 37.92 1.23
C ALA A 88 -18.45 37.69 1.96
N GLY A 89 -17.45 37.26 1.19
CA GLY A 89 -16.05 37.49 1.55
C GLY A 89 -14.98 36.86 0.66
N SER A 90 -14.45 37.69 -0.25
CA SER A 90 -13.02 37.74 -0.63
C SER A 90 -12.52 37.01 -1.89
N LEU A 91 -12.53 37.79 -2.98
CA LEU A 91 -11.43 38.05 -3.93
C LEU A 91 -10.68 36.85 -4.54
N GLY A 92 -11.08 36.52 -5.78
CA GLY A 92 -10.29 35.74 -6.71
C GLY A 92 -9.00 36.47 -7.14
N GLY A 93 -7.86 35.91 -6.74
CA GLY A 93 -6.55 36.26 -7.27
C GLY A 93 -6.27 35.48 -8.56
N LYS A 94 -6.30 36.20 -9.68
CA LYS A 94 -5.72 35.78 -10.97
C LYS A 94 -4.23 36.13 -10.93
N SER A 95 -3.35 35.13 -10.84
CA SER A 95 -1.92 35.34 -11.11
C SER A 95 -1.64 35.11 -12.59
N THR A 96 -1.00 36.12 -13.16
CA THR A 96 -0.36 36.14 -14.48
C THR A 96 1.01 35.46 -14.39
#